data_AF-A0AAP0JHJ3-F1
#
_entry.id   AF-A0AAP0JHJ3-F1
#
_cell.length_a   1.000
_cell.length_b   1.000
_cell.length_c   1.000
_cell.angle_alpha   90.00
_cell.angle_beta   90.00
_cell.angle_gamma   90.00
#
_symmetry.space_group_name_H-M   'P 1'
#
loop_
_entity.id
_entity.type
_entity.pdbx_description
1 polymer ?
#
loop_
_entity_poly.entity_id
_entity_poly.type
_entity_poly.pdbx_seq_one_letter_code
_entity_poly.pdbx_strand_id
1 'polypeptide(L)' 'MHVLTKYREMIDMQTPDEVIWEPYPETVIRDLPAYCSSSRAIWRTRAPLLFLLCC' A
#
# COMPACT_ATOMS: atom_id res chain seq x y z
N MET A 1 -6.15 -20.31 9.51
CA MET A 1 -5.36 -19.62 8.46
C MET A 1 -6.11 -19.44 7.13
N HIS A 2 -7.42 -19.67 7.06
CA HIS A 2 -8.22 -19.59 5.81
C HIS A 2 -8.57 -18.14 5.38
N VAL A 3 -8.66 -17.21 6.34
CA VAL A 3 -9.11 -15.84 6.08
C VAL A 3 -8.03 -14.99 5.38
N LEU A 4 -6.75 -15.17 5.75
CA LEU A 4 -5.64 -14.43 5.12
C LEU A 4 -5.46 -14.81 3.65
N THR A 5 -5.59 -16.10 3.31
CA THR A 5 -5.54 -16.58 1.92
C THR A 5 -6.64 -15.93 1.09
N LYS A 6 -7.87 -15.89 1.63
CA LYS A 6 -9.00 -15.24 0.96
C LYS A 6 -8.78 -13.75 0.74
N TYR A 7 -8.27 -13.02 1.74
CA TYR A 7 -7.94 -11.60 1.57
C TYR A 7 -6.86 -11.38 0.51
N ARG A 8 -5.86 -12.27 0.45
CA ARG A 8 -4.80 -12.20 -0.56
C ARG A 8 -5.34 -12.39 -1.97
N GLU A 9 -6.15 -13.42 -2.19
CA GLU A 9 -6.81 -13.68 -3.47
C GLU A 9 -7.70 -12.51 -3.91
N MET A 10 -8.43 -11.90 -2.97
CA MET A 10 -9.26 -10.73 -3.26
C MET A 10 -8.43 -9.52 -3.67
N ILE A 11 -7.28 -9.27 -3.03
CA ILE A 11 -6.36 -8.17 -3.40
C ILE A 11 -5.73 -8.44 -4.76
N ASP A 12 -5.31 -9.68 -5.03
CA ASP A 12 -4.70 -10.08 -6.30
C ASP A 12 -5.67 -9.94 -7.48
N MET A 13 -6.98 -10.03 -7.23
CA MET A 13 -8.03 -9.87 -8.23
C MET A 13 -8.52 -8.42 -8.42
N GLN A 14 -8.02 -7.44 -7.65
CA GLN A 14 -8.52 -6.07 -7.75
C GLN A 14 -8.16 -5.43 -9.08
N THR A 15 -9.14 -4.79 -9.72
CA THR A 15 -8.91 -3.96 -10.90
C THR A 15 -8.46 -2.55 -10.50
N PRO A 16 -7.75 -1.80 -11.37
CA PRO A 16 -7.28 -0.45 -11.05
C PRO A 16 -8.37 0.54 -10.66
N ASP A 17 -9.60 0.29 -11.08
CA ASP A 17 -10.81 1.07 -10.80
C ASP A 17 -11.49 0.70 -9.46
N GLU A 18 -11.17 -0.46 -8.88
CA GLU A 18 -11.69 -0.89 -7.58
C GLU A 18 -10.90 -0.31 -6.41
N VAL A 19 -9.69 0.23 -6.65
CA VAL A 19 -8.85 0.87 -5.61
C VAL A 19 -8.41 2.25 -6.04
N ILE A 20 -9.00 3.25 -5.40
CA ILE A 20 -8.54 4.63 -5.51
C ILE A 20 -7.34 4.82 -4.56
N TRP A 21 -6.15 4.91 -5.13
CA TRP A 21 -4.93 5.23 -4.39
C TRP A 21 -4.78 6.74 -4.17
N GLU A 22 -5.26 7.22 -3.04
CA GLU A 22 -5.07 8.60 -2.60
C GLU A 22 -4.00 8.71 -1.50
N PRO A 23 -3.21 9.80 -1.48
CA PRO A 23 -2.27 10.03 -0.40
C PRO A 23 -3.03 10.25 0.91
N TYR A 24 -2.56 9.63 2.00
CA TYR A 24 -3.12 9.85 3.32
C TYR A 24 -3.06 11.35 3.70
N PRO A 25 -4.14 11.91 4.29
CA PRO A 25 -4.15 13.29 4.73
C PRO A 25 -3.19 13.48 5.91
N GLU A 26 -2.49 14.63 5.97
CA GLU A 26 -1.48 14.88 7.02
C GLU A 26 -2.05 14.82 8.44
N THR A 27 -3.35 15.04 8.63
CA THR A 27 -4.04 14.83 9.91
C THR A 27 -3.93 13.39 10.39
N VAL A 28 -4.22 12.42 9.52
CA VAL A 28 -4.10 10.99 9.85
C VAL A 28 -2.64 10.63 10.10
N ILE A 29 -1.70 11.15 9.30
CA ILE A 29 -0.29 10.80 9.46
C ILE A 29 0.30 11.37 10.76
N ARG A 30 -0.19 12.52 11.24
CA ARG A 30 0.21 13.11 12.53
C ARG A 30 -0.26 12.28 13.72
N ASP A 31 -1.42 11.63 13.58
CA ASP A 31 -2.02 10.84 14.66
C ASP A 31 -1.45 9.41 14.73
N LEU A 32 -0.62 9.01 13.75
CA LEU A 32 0.03 7.71 13.74
C LEU A 32 1.17 7.64 14.77
N PRO A 33 1.41 6.45 15.37
CA PRO A 33 2.58 6.22 16.20
C PRO A 33 3.89 6.53 15.49
N ALA A 34 4.91 6.94 16.24
CA ALA A 34 6.22 7.34 15.70
C ALA A 34 6.83 6.27 14.78
N TYR A 35 6.66 4.99 15.08
CA TYR A 35 7.20 3.90 14.25
C TYR A 35 6.60 3.87 12.83
N CYS A 36 5.35 4.31 12.63
CA CYS A 36 4.72 4.41 11.31
C CYS A 36 5.35 5.51 10.45
N SER A 37 5.89 6.55 11.09
CA SER A 37 6.52 7.68 10.41
C SER A 37 7.95 7.39 9.96
N SER A 38 8.65 6.45 10.61
CA SER A 38 10.02 6.06 10.28
C SER A 38 10.18 5.53 8.85
N SER A 39 9.12 4.97 8.29
CA SER A 39 9.08 4.45 6.91
C SER A 39 8.19 5.28 5.98
N ARG A 40 7.89 6.54 6.36
CA ARG A 40 7.04 7.47 5.57
C ARG A 40 7.51 7.62 4.12
N ALA A 41 8.82 7.60 3.90
CA ALA A 41 9.37 7.63 2.54
C ALA A 41 8.92 6.42 1.71
N ILE A 42 8.92 5.21 2.28
CA ILE A 42 8.65 3.94 1.58
C ILE A 42 7.19 3.85 1.13
N TRP A 43 6.23 3.96 2.06
CA TRP A 43 4.81 3.78 1.71
C TRP A 43 4.19 5.00 0.99
N ARG A 44 4.85 6.17 1.00
CA ARG A 44 4.46 7.30 0.13
C ARG A 44 5.13 7.29 -1.24
N THR A 45 6.04 6.35 -1.50
CA THR A 45 6.72 6.32 -2.79
C THR A 45 5.73 5.89 -3.87
N ARG A 46 5.54 6.75 -4.88
CA ARG A 46 4.89 6.37 -6.14
C ARG A 46 5.94 5.80 -7.08
N ALA A 47 6.40 4.59 -6.77
CA ALA A 47 7.31 3.83 -7.61
C ALA A 47 6.54 2.68 -8.26
N PRO A 48 6.93 2.24 -9.46
CA PRO A 48 6.47 0.97 -9.99
C PRO A 48 6.88 -0.12 -8.98
N LEU A 49 5.89 -0.79 -8.39
CA LEU A 49 6.10 -1.86 -7.40
C LEU A 49 6.79 -3.10 -8.02
N LEU A 50 6.91 -3.12 -9.35
CA LEU A 50 7.64 -4.09 -10.15
C LEU A 50 8.73 -3.37 -10.93
N PHE A 51 9.94 -3.35 -10.40
CA PHE A 51 11.13 -2.94 -11.15
C PHE A 51 12.15 -4.08 -11.18
N LEU A 52 11.73 -5.26 -11.64
CA LEU A 52 12.62 -6.38 -11.98
C LEU A 52 12.00 -7.16 -13.14
N LEU A 53 12.80 -7.42 -14.19
CA LEU A 53 12.51 -8.13 -15.46
C LEU A 53 12.19 -7.25 -16.68
N CYS A 54 13.04 -6.27 -16.98
CA CYS A 54 13.39 -5.97 -18.37
C CYS A 54 14.79 -5.36 -18.42
N CYS A 55 15.80 -6.23 -18.34
CA CYS A 55 17.13 -6.00 -18.88
C CYS A 55 17.70 -7.36 -19.32
#